data_AF-A0A410DB51-F1
#
_entry.id   AF-A0A410DB51-F1
#
_cell.length_a   1.000
_cell.length_b   1.000
_cell.length_c   1.000
_cell.angle_alpha   90.00
_cell.angle_beta   90.00
_cell.angle_gamma   90.00
#
_symmetry.space_group_name_H-M   'P 1'
#
loop_
_entity.id
_entity.type
_entity.pdbx_description
1 polymer ?
#
loop_
_entity_poly.entity_id
_entity_poly.type
_entity_poly.pdbx_seq_one_letter_code
_entity_poly.pdbx_strand_id
1 'polypeptide(L)'
;MKKRLTINNVTGVADIIMAFLIMISWFAVLFAAVGDAATGTHATGGVGSFFYICAGITLILHIIAWIKSKKAGISVVGHVLGIIGMACFLITMFLAFPAFVLAILAAIFTLLQKNRDK
;
A
#
# COMPACT_ATOMS: atom_id res chain seq x y z
N MET A 1 -19.57 -12.80 -19.33
CA MET A 1 -18.23 -12.16 -19.42
C MET A 1 -17.71 -11.82 -18.03
N LYS A 2 -16.45 -12.15 -17.71
CA LYS A 2 -15.83 -11.70 -16.45
C LYS A 2 -15.67 -10.18 -16.50
N LYS A 3 -16.35 -9.45 -15.63
CA LYS A 3 -16.23 -7.98 -15.53
C LYS A 3 -14.90 -7.68 -14.86
N ARG A 4 -13.99 -6.98 -15.55
CA ARG A 4 -12.73 -6.51 -14.97
C ARG A 4 -12.73 -4.99 -14.95
N LEU A 5 -12.27 -4.42 -13.84
CA LEU A 5 -12.13 -2.99 -13.66
C LEU A 5 -10.66 -2.60 -13.81
N THR A 6 -10.38 -1.60 -14.65
CA THR A 6 -9.03 -1.06 -14.83
C THR A 6 -8.47 -0.49 -13.54
N ILE A 7 -9.32 0.12 -12.69
CA ILE A 7 -8.89 0.68 -11.41
C ILE A 7 -8.33 -0.41 -10.48
N ASN A 8 -8.87 -1.62 -10.49
CA ASN A 8 -8.34 -2.72 -9.68
C ASN A 8 -6.96 -3.17 -10.19
N ASN A 9 -6.72 -3.14 -11.50
CA ASN A 9 -5.38 -3.42 -12.03
C ASN A 9 -4.39 -2.35 -11.58
N VAL A 10 -4.78 -1.08 -11.65
CA VAL A 10 -3.95 0.04 -11.17
C VAL A 10 -3.65 -0.08 -9.68
N THR A 11 -4.67 -0.35 -8.85
CA THR A 11 -4.50 -0.54 -7.40
C THR A 11 -3.60 -1.73 -7.11
N GLY A 12 -3.77 -2.88 -7.78
CA GLY A 12 -2.93 -4.04 -7.57
C GLY A 12 -1.47 -3.83 -7.99
N VAL A 13 -1.20 -3.04 -9.03
CA VAL A 13 0.17 -2.64 -9.38
C VAL A 13 0.74 -1.66 -8.35
N ALA A 14 -0.07 -0.72 -7.86
CA ALA A 14 0.33 0.18 -6.79
C ALA A 14 0.71 -0.58 -5.51
N ASP A 15 -0.02 -1.65 -5.17
CA ASP A 15 0.32 -2.53 -4.04
C ASP A 15 1.67 -3.22 -4.22
N ILE A 16 2.02 -3.67 -5.42
CA ILE A 16 3.34 -4.28 -5.70
C ILE A 16 4.46 -3.25 -5.48
N ILE A 17 4.28 -2.04 -6.01
CA ILE A 17 5.23 -0.93 -5.80
C ILE A 17 5.32 -0.61 -4.31
N MET A 18 4.19 -0.53 -3.62
CA MET A 18 4.15 -0.19 -2.22
C MET A 18 4.79 -1.29 -1.35
N ALA A 19 4.60 -2.56 -1.67
CA ALA A 19 5.29 -3.65 -0.98
C ALA A 19 6.82 -3.48 -1.07
N PHE A 20 7.34 -3.12 -2.25
CA PHE A 20 8.76 -2.82 -2.42
C PHE A 20 9.17 -1.59 -1.59
N LEU A 21 8.40 -0.50 -1.62
CA LEU A 21 8.68 0.70 -0.84
C LEU A 21 8.67 0.45 0.67
N ILE A 22 7.70 -0.30 1.18
CA ILE A 22 7.63 -0.70 2.60
C ILE A 22 8.84 -1.54 2.97
N MET A 23 9.27 -2.46 2.11
CA MET A 23 10.45 -3.29 2.38
C MET A 23 11.72 -2.46 2.55
N ILE A 24 11.92 -1.43 1.71
CA ILE A 24 13.14 -0.61 1.76
C ILE A 24 13.06 0.56 2.76
N SER A 25 11.87 0.90 3.27
CA SER A 25 11.67 2.13 4.06
C SER A 25 12.49 2.15 5.36
N TRP A 26 12.75 0.98 5.93
CA TRP A 26 13.41 0.78 7.20
C TRP A 26 14.87 1.20 7.05
N PHE A 27 15.51 0.68 6.00
CA PHE A 27 16.87 1.03 5.62
C PHE A 27 16.98 2.50 5.24
N ALA A 28 16.06 3.00 4.41
CA ALA A 28 16.10 4.39 3.96
C ALA A 28 16.00 5.38 5.13
N VAL A 29 15.07 5.17 6.06
CA VAL A 29 14.88 6.04 7.24
C VAL A 29 16.05 5.88 8.22
N LEU A 30 16.56 4.66 8.44
CA LEU A 30 17.72 4.45 9.32
C LEU A 30 18.99 5.10 8.77
N PHE A 31 19.28 4.94 7.48
CA PHE A 31 20.44 5.59 6.85
C PHE A 31 20.34 7.11 6.88
N ALA A 32 19.14 7.67 6.66
CA ALA A 32 18.91 9.11 6.81
C ALA A 32 19.14 9.58 8.25
N ALA A 33 18.69 8.82 9.25
CA ALA A 33 18.88 9.14 10.66
C ALA A 33 20.35 9.11 11.08
N VAL A 34 21.12 8.11 10.62
CA VAL A 34 22.57 8.04 10.85
C VAL A 34 23.30 9.20 10.16
N GLY A 35 22.91 9.53 8.92
CA GLY A 35 23.46 10.67 8.19
C GLY A 35 23.21 12.00 8.89
N ASP A 36 21.99 12.21 9.36
CA ASP A 36 21.60 13.40 10.14
C ASP A 36 22.42 13.51 11.42
N ALA A 37 22.64 12.41 12.15
CA ALA A 37 23.46 12.40 13.35
C ALA A 37 24.95 12.66 13.06
N ALA A 38 25.48 12.17 11.93
CA ALA A 38 26.89 12.30 11.57
C ALA A 38 27.26 13.66 10.96
N THR A 39 26.32 14.29 10.24
CA THR A 39 26.60 15.49 9.42
C THR A 39 25.82 16.73 9.82
N GLY A 40 24.90 16.62 10.79
CA GLY A 40 24.05 17.73 11.23
C GLY A 40 22.95 18.09 10.23
N THR A 41 22.61 17.19 9.30
CA THR A 41 21.50 17.37 8.36
C THR A 41 20.15 17.01 9.01
N HIS A 42 19.05 17.28 8.29
CA HIS A 42 17.68 16.98 8.73
C HIS A 42 16.86 16.26 7.64
N ALA A 43 17.46 15.27 6.97
CA ALA A 43 16.86 14.53 5.87
C ALA A 43 15.82 13.47 6.32
N THR A 44 15.93 12.95 7.54
CA THR A 44 15.10 11.84 8.06
C THR A 44 13.61 12.14 7.95
N GLY A 45 13.20 13.36 8.31
CA GLY A 45 11.80 13.79 8.23
C GLY A 45 11.25 13.79 6.80
N GLY A 46 12.05 14.21 5.83
CA GLY A 46 11.68 14.20 4.41
C GLY A 46 11.56 12.77 3.85
N VAL A 47 12.52 11.91 4.18
CA VAL A 47 12.50 10.50 3.76
C VAL A 47 11.28 9.77 4.35
N GLY A 48 11.00 9.93 5.64
CA GLY A 48 9.81 9.35 6.27
C GLY A 48 8.50 9.85 5.65
N SER A 49 8.41 11.16 5.39
CA SER A 49 7.22 11.77 4.77
C SER A 49 6.95 11.21 3.37
N PHE A 50 7.99 10.96 2.57
CA PHE A 50 7.84 10.35 1.24
C PHE A 50 7.10 9.00 1.31
N PHE A 51 7.54 8.10 2.19
CA PHE A 51 6.90 6.79 2.33
C PHE A 51 5.45 6.89 2.81
N TYR A 52 5.15 7.79 3.76
CA TYR A 52 3.79 8.00 4.23
C TYR A 52 2.89 8.63 3.16
N ILE A 53 3.38 9.54 2.34
CA ILE A 53 2.62 10.10 1.22
C ILE A 53 2.28 9.00 0.20
N CYS A 54 3.23 8.15 -0.16
CA CYS A 54 2.99 7.00 -1.04
C CYS A 54 1.91 6.07 -0.47
N ALA A 55 1.98 5.75 0.82
CA ALA A 55 0.98 4.93 1.48
C ALA A 55 -0.42 5.59 1.49
N GLY A 56 -0.48 6.91 1.72
CA GLY A 56 -1.72 7.67 1.67
C GLY A 56 -2.37 7.66 0.29
N ILE A 57 -1.57 7.82 -0.78
CA ILE A 57 -2.07 7.74 -2.16
C ILE A 57 -2.63 6.33 -2.46
N THR A 58 -1.89 5.29 -2.09
CA THR A 58 -2.32 3.90 -2.27
C THR A 58 -3.60 3.59 -1.47
N LEU A 59 -3.72 4.10 -0.24
CA LEU A 59 -4.94 3.99 0.57
C LEU A 59 -6.15 4.62 -0.13
N ILE A 60 -5.99 5.81 -0.71
CA ILE A 60 -7.06 6.48 -1.46
C ILE A 60 -7.47 5.65 -2.69
N LEU A 61 -6.51 5.10 -3.43
CA LEU A 61 -6.79 4.20 -4.56
C LEU A 61 -7.62 3.00 -4.11
N HIS A 62 -7.28 2.39 -2.97
CA HIS A 62 -8.03 1.29 -2.40
C HIS A 62 -9.48 1.66 -2.06
N ILE A 63 -9.71 2.80 -1.43
CA ILE A 63 -11.07 3.26 -1.07
C ILE A 63 -11.93 3.44 -2.33
N ILE A 64 -11.39 4.11 -3.36
CA ILE A 64 -12.13 4.34 -4.61
C ILE A 64 -12.41 3.03 -5.34
N ALA A 65 -11.40 2.15 -5.44
CA ALA A 65 -11.53 0.86 -6.10
C ALA A 65 -12.48 -0.07 -5.35
N TRP A 66 -12.50 -0.03 -4.02
CA TRP A 66 -13.44 -0.76 -3.17
C TRP A 66 -14.89 -0.41 -3.50
N ILE A 67 -15.22 0.89 -3.57
CA ILE A 67 -16.56 1.36 -3.90
C ILE A 67 -16.99 0.89 -5.29
N LYS A 68 -16.10 0.97 -6.28
CA LYS A 68 -16.38 0.54 -7.67
C LYS A 68 -16.53 -0.98 -7.77
N SER A 69 -15.66 -1.75 -7.12
CA SER A 69 -15.71 -3.22 -7.07
C SER A 69 -17.00 -3.72 -6.41
N LYS A 70 -17.43 -3.09 -5.31
CA LYS A 70 -18.69 -3.42 -4.64
C LYS A 70 -19.90 -3.24 -5.55
N LYS A 71 -19.94 -2.15 -6.33
CA LYS A 71 -21.00 -1.89 -7.33
C LYS A 71 -20.95 -2.84 -8.53
N ALA A 72 -19.74 -3.28 -8.91
CA ALA A 72 -19.53 -4.17 -10.05
C ALA A 72 -19.70 -5.67 -9.72
N GLY A 73 -19.91 -6.03 -8.44
CA GLY A 73 -20.02 -7.43 -8.02
C GLY A 73 -18.68 -8.17 -7.99
N ILE A 74 -17.57 -7.46 -7.84
CA ILE A 74 -16.22 -8.03 -7.73
C ILE A 74 -15.84 -8.17 -6.25
N SER A 75 -15.06 -9.19 -5.92
CA SER A 75 -14.52 -9.41 -4.58
C SER A 75 -13.79 -8.16 -4.08
N VAL A 76 -14.06 -7.81 -2.81
CA VAL A 76 -13.49 -6.65 -2.13
C VAL A 76 -12.35 -7.03 -1.19
N VAL A 77 -12.02 -8.32 -1.08
CA VAL A 77 -11.02 -8.83 -0.13
C VAL A 77 -9.67 -8.14 -0.31
N GLY A 78 -9.18 -8.08 -1.55
CA GLY A 78 -7.91 -7.40 -1.85
C GLY A 78 -7.94 -5.93 -1.45
N HIS A 79 -9.09 -5.26 -1.64
CA HIS A 79 -9.20 -3.87 -1.24
C HIS A 79 -9.18 -3.67 0.28
N VAL A 80 -9.88 -4.52 1.03
CA VAL A 80 -9.89 -4.47 2.50
C VAL A 80 -8.50 -4.74 3.07
N LEU A 81 -7.79 -5.75 2.55
CA LEU A 81 -6.42 -6.06 2.97
C LEU A 81 -5.47 -4.87 2.72
N GLY A 82 -5.56 -4.23 1.55
CA GLY A 82 -4.74 -3.07 1.24
C GLY A 82 -5.06 -1.85 2.12
N ILE A 83 -6.34 -1.60 2.43
CA ILE A 83 -6.73 -0.54 3.37
C ILE A 83 -6.09 -0.77 4.75
N ILE A 84 -6.20 -1.99 5.28
CA ILE A 84 -5.62 -2.33 6.59
C ILE A 84 -4.09 -2.24 6.52
N GLY A 85 -3.47 -2.74 5.47
CA GLY A 85 -2.02 -2.67 5.28
C GLY A 85 -1.50 -1.23 5.26
N MET A 86 -2.13 -0.35 4.47
CA MET A 86 -1.75 1.06 4.42
C MET A 86 -2.02 1.78 5.74
N ALA A 87 -3.13 1.49 6.41
CA ALA A 87 -3.42 2.05 7.73
C ALA A 87 -2.37 1.65 8.77
N CYS A 88 -1.98 0.36 8.80
CA CYS A 88 -0.91 -0.13 9.65
C CYS A 88 0.40 0.63 9.43
N PHE A 89 0.80 0.80 8.17
CA PHE A 89 2.03 1.52 7.82
C PHE A 89 1.98 3.01 8.17
N LEU A 90 0.83 3.66 7.99
CA LEU A 90 0.64 5.08 8.30
C LEU A 90 0.62 5.38 9.80
N ILE A 91 0.17 4.43 10.64
CA ILE A 91 0.13 4.63 12.10
C ILE A 91 1.53 4.52 12.70
N THR A 92 2.32 3.53 12.28
CA THR A 92 3.63 3.30 12.85
C THR A 92 4.52 2.46 11.95
N MET A 93 5.81 2.80 11.93
CA MET A 93 6.83 2.02 11.24
C MET A 93 7.02 0.62 11.85
N PHE A 94 6.62 0.40 13.11
CA PHE A 94 6.67 -0.93 13.74
C PHE A 94 5.78 -1.97 13.01
N LEU A 95 4.69 -1.52 12.39
CA LEU A 95 3.78 -2.38 11.64
C LEU A 95 4.16 -2.51 10.16
N ALA A 96 5.37 -2.09 9.76
CA ALA A 96 5.83 -2.18 8.37
C ALA A 96 5.86 -3.63 7.85
N PHE A 97 6.26 -4.60 8.67
CA PHE A 97 6.24 -6.01 8.23
C PHE A 97 4.81 -6.55 8.01
N PRO A 98 3.86 -6.40 8.96
CA PRO A 98 2.46 -6.69 8.70
C PRO A 98 1.92 -5.97 7.45
N ALA A 99 2.23 -4.69 7.28
CA ALA A 99 1.78 -3.89 6.14
C ALA A 99 2.34 -4.43 4.81
N PHE A 100 3.60 -4.85 4.78
CA PHE A 100 4.23 -5.49 3.62
C PHE A 100 3.51 -6.77 3.21
N VAL A 101 3.24 -7.66 4.16
CA VAL A 101 2.50 -8.91 3.89
C VAL A 101 1.10 -8.59 3.36
N LEU A 102 0.41 -7.63 3.98
CA LEU A 102 -0.93 -7.22 3.56
C LEU A 102 -0.93 -6.58 2.17
N ALA A 103 0.08 -5.80 1.80
CA ALA A 103 0.22 -5.23 0.46
C ALA A 103 0.41 -6.33 -0.60
N ILE A 104 1.21 -7.36 -0.33
CA ILE A 104 1.35 -8.51 -1.25
C ILE A 104 0.02 -9.24 -1.43
N LEU A 105 -0.67 -9.55 -0.34
CA LEU A 105 -1.97 -10.22 -0.40
C LEU A 105 -3.00 -9.34 -1.11
N ALA A 106 -3.01 -8.04 -0.84
CA ALA A 106 -3.86 -7.06 -1.51
C ALA A 106 -3.61 -7.06 -3.03
N ALA A 107 -2.35 -7.04 -3.48
CA ALA A 107 -2.00 -7.13 -4.89
C ALA A 107 -2.58 -8.39 -5.54
N ILE A 108 -2.36 -9.56 -4.93
CA ILE A 108 -2.82 -10.85 -5.45
C ILE A 108 -4.34 -10.85 -5.62
N PHE A 109 -5.09 -10.53 -4.56
CA PHE A 109 -6.56 -10.57 -4.59
C PHE A 109 -7.16 -9.48 -5.48
N THR A 110 -6.54 -8.30 -5.52
CA THR A 110 -7.03 -7.18 -6.33
C THR A 110 -6.77 -7.41 -7.82
N LEU A 111 -5.65 -8.03 -8.21
CA LEU A 111 -5.37 -8.39 -9.61
C LEU A 111 -6.19 -9.58 -10.10
N LEU A 112 -6.47 -10.55 -9.23
CA LEU A 112 -7.31 -11.71 -9.55
C LEU A 112 -8.73 -11.27 -9.95
N GLN A 113 -9.28 -10.24 -9.30
CA GLN A 113 -10.63 -9.70 -9.54
C GLN A 113 -11.71 -10.79 -9.61
N LYS A 114 -11.73 -11.71 -8.63
CA LYS A 114 -12.73 -12.78 -8.58
C LYS A 114 -14.13 -12.16 -8.49
N ASN A 115 -15.02 -12.50 -9.42
CA ASN A 115 -16.43 -12.10 -9.33
C ASN A 115 -17.04 -12.76 -8.10
N ARG A 116 -17.90 -12.02 -7.39
CA ARG A 116 -18.71 -12.59 -6.33
C ARG A 116 -19.86 -13.32 -7.01
N ASP A 117 -19.73 -14.64 -7.14
CA ASP A 117 -20.84 -15.48 -7.58
C ASP A 117 -22.02 -15.23 -6.61
N LYS A 118 -23.21 -15.02 -7.17
CA LYS A 118 -24.43 -14.79 -6.38
C LYS A 118 -24.78 -16.04 -5.60
#